data_AF-A0A2N2EDZ8-F1
#
_entry.id   AF-A0A2N2EDZ8-F1
#
_cell.length_a   1.000
_cell.length_b   1.000
_cell.length_c   1.000
_cell.angle_alpha   90.00
_cell.angle_beta   90.00
_cell.angle_gamma   90.00
#
_symmetry.space_group_name_H-M   'P 1'
#
loop_
_entity.id
_entity.type
_entity.pdbx_description
1 polymer ?
#
loop_
_entity_poly.entity_id
_entity_poly.type
_entity_poly.pdbx_seq_one_letter_code
_entity_poly.pdbx_strand_id
1 'polypeptide(L)'
;MDYTINGETISQYVDIDPVSGNRKLVMSNGICVDTIKTDKEINSSIKYNNKEIISQTYKIENDHIANVSHNNNDISYNYDVMGNMTNLIENGIEMEHYEYDLKGQLVRVDSRYTNTTVLHEYDKGGNILKKVEYKYTNSTPTDVINEDIFEYNDENWKDKLTSYNGETFTYDQNGNVLNYKEGFSFEWDNGKMLSQAVNSEYNIMYNYNSNGLRTEKEINGNKTIYYYDGNKIIKESNDEYEILYMYDSAGNIIGMNYENNIYFFEKNVQNDIIGIYNQSGKKVVSYIYDSWGKLVKMDGEMASTIGEINPFRYRGYYYDSETGLYYLQSRYYDPEICRFISSDTVFDLGCGLSSYNIFQYCGNNPINKVDPTGQWVVSVGVEFKAACVFGLFMSLQVSMDQSLNGNLTYTVGPVVMINASISFAGFVCFYPSFTQVSQVLGWAFSTGVSWAVGAYGGVSFGFNIAANNIYSSYCVSLGVGTSLAPIPTIYVQAGQTKLLKTFNVLSLLNSLGLGQSLSYNNQGTVLYIKKSGSNYIDIYNNKFDKKIRIYNSKDIKVTS
;
A
#
# COMPACT_ATOMS: atom_id res chain seq x y z
N MET A 1 -18.61 4.42 -18.60
CA MET A 1 -17.66 3.75 -19.51
C MET A 1 -18.42 2.67 -20.24
N ASP A 2 -18.06 2.37 -21.47
CA ASP A 2 -18.68 1.30 -22.25
C ASP A 2 -17.65 0.19 -22.48
N TYR A 3 -18.04 -1.06 -22.27
CA TYR A 3 -17.22 -2.23 -22.58
C TYR A 3 -18.04 -3.21 -23.42
N THR A 4 -17.40 -3.82 -24.41
CA THR A 4 -18.07 -4.77 -25.29
C THR A 4 -17.78 -6.19 -24.81
N ILE A 5 -18.83 -6.93 -24.50
CA ILE A 5 -18.79 -8.35 -24.12
C ILE A 5 -19.62 -9.10 -25.16
N ASN A 6 -19.00 -10.06 -25.87
CA ASN A 6 -19.68 -10.90 -26.86
C ASN A 6 -20.51 -10.14 -27.91
N GLY A 7 -20.05 -8.95 -28.30
CA GLY A 7 -20.73 -8.08 -29.27
C GLY A 7 -21.82 -7.18 -28.68
N GLU A 8 -22.14 -7.34 -27.39
CA GLU A 8 -23.04 -6.43 -26.66
C GLU A 8 -22.23 -5.34 -25.94
N THR A 9 -22.62 -4.08 -26.15
CA THR A 9 -22.05 -2.95 -25.42
C THR A 9 -22.73 -2.84 -24.06
N ILE A 10 -21.98 -3.12 -23.00
CA ILE A 10 -22.40 -2.86 -21.63
C ILE A 10 -21.92 -1.47 -21.22
N SER A 11 -22.87 -0.60 -20.88
CA SER A 11 -22.60 0.73 -20.36
C SER A 11 -22.62 0.71 -18.84
N GLN A 12 -21.59 1.26 -18.22
CA GLN A 12 -21.54 1.50 -16.78
C GLN A 12 -21.60 2.99 -16.43
N TYR A 13 -22.44 3.30 -15.47
CA TYR A 13 -22.57 4.61 -14.81
C TYR A 13 -22.11 4.49 -13.37
N VAL A 14 -21.22 5.38 -12.95
CA VAL A 14 -20.74 5.46 -11.57
C VAL A 14 -21.08 6.84 -11.03
N ASP A 15 -21.83 6.87 -9.93
CA ASP A 15 -22.06 8.06 -9.12
C ASP A 15 -21.20 7.96 -7.85
N ILE A 16 -20.46 9.03 -7.56
CA ILE A 16 -19.65 9.13 -6.34
C ILE A 16 -19.96 10.47 -5.72
N ASP A 17 -20.50 10.45 -4.51
CA ASP A 17 -20.60 11.66 -3.70
C ASP A 17 -19.22 11.92 -3.05
N PRO A 18 -18.53 13.00 -3.44
CA PRO A 18 -17.18 13.28 -2.95
C PRO A 18 -17.15 13.67 -1.46
N VAL A 19 -18.30 14.00 -0.85
CA VAL A 19 -18.40 14.43 0.55
C VAL A 19 -18.69 13.24 1.46
N SER A 20 -19.72 12.44 1.14
CA SER A 20 -20.09 11.27 1.95
C SER A 20 -19.28 10.02 1.62
N GLY A 21 -18.64 9.98 0.45
CA GLY A 21 -17.99 8.78 -0.07
C GLY A 21 -18.97 7.71 -0.56
N ASN A 22 -20.28 8.01 -0.62
CA ASN A 22 -21.29 7.13 -1.17
C ASN A 22 -20.98 6.82 -2.64
N ARG A 23 -21.18 5.56 -3.02
CA ARG A 23 -20.93 5.08 -4.38
C ARG A 23 -22.12 4.32 -4.91
N LYS A 24 -22.42 4.54 -6.18
CA LYS A 24 -23.43 3.78 -6.90
C LYS A 24 -22.89 3.42 -8.27
N LEU A 25 -22.87 2.13 -8.58
CA LEU A 25 -22.53 1.61 -9.89
C LEU A 25 -23.78 0.99 -10.50
N VAL A 26 -24.13 1.41 -11.72
CA VAL A 26 -25.24 0.85 -12.49
C VAL A 26 -24.69 0.39 -13.84
N MET A 27 -24.92 -0.88 -14.17
CA MET A 27 -24.53 -1.49 -15.44
C MET A 27 -25.78 -1.74 -16.30
N SER A 28 -25.67 -1.57 -17.62
CA SER A 28 -26.80 -1.74 -18.55
C SER A 28 -27.34 -3.18 -18.61
N ASN A 29 -26.58 -4.16 -18.14
CA ASN A 29 -27.01 -5.55 -17.99
C ASN A 29 -27.88 -5.81 -16.73
N GLY A 30 -28.30 -4.75 -16.02
CA GLY A 30 -29.21 -4.84 -14.89
C GLY A 30 -28.54 -5.00 -13.52
N ILE A 31 -27.21 -4.99 -13.45
CA ILE A 31 -26.47 -5.01 -12.19
C ILE A 31 -26.43 -3.60 -11.59
N CYS A 32 -26.73 -3.51 -10.29
CA CYS A 32 -26.57 -2.29 -9.51
C CYS A 32 -25.83 -2.62 -8.22
N VAL A 33 -24.76 -1.89 -7.93
CA VAL A 33 -24.02 -1.97 -6.67
C VAL A 33 -24.12 -0.62 -5.97
N ASP A 34 -24.74 -0.63 -4.80
CA ASP A 34 -24.89 0.56 -3.96
C ASP A 34 -24.02 0.39 -2.71
N THR A 35 -23.20 1.39 -2.40
CA THR A 35 -22.48 1.50 -1.12
C THR A 35 -22.81 2.85 -0.50
N ILE A 36 -23.52 2.82 0.62
CA ILE A 36 -23.93 4.01 1.37
C ILE A 36 -23.17 4.01 2.69
N LYS A 37 -22.36 5.04 2.91
CA LYS A 37 -21.55 5.22 4.10
C LYS A 37 -22.10 6.37 4.96
N THR A 38 -22.08 6.15 6.26
CA THR A 38 -22.32 7.13 7.31
C THR A 38 -21.15 7.07 8.31
N ASP A 39 -21.17 7.93 9.34
CA ASP A 39 -20.12 7.94 10.37
C ASP A 39 -19.99 6.64 11.18
N LYS A 40 -21.03 5.80 11.18
CA LYS A 40 -21.11 4.58 12.01
C LYS A 40 -21.55 3.33 11.26
N GLU A 41 -22.02 3.47 10.03
CA GLU A 41 -22.56 2.35 9.26
C GLU A 41 -22.16 2.43 7.79
N ILE A 42 -21.79 1.29 7.21
CA ILE A 42 -21.70 1.09 5.76
C ILE A 42 -22.78 0.09 5.37
N ASN A 43 -23.60 0.46 4.39
CA ASN A 43 -24.56 -0.43 3.76
C ASN A 43 -24.07 -0.73 2.35
N SER A 44 -23.85 -2.01 2.04
CA SER A 44 -23.46 -2.49 0.72
C SER A 44 -24.54 -3.42 0.18
N SER A 45 -25.00 -3.18 -1.04
CA SER A 45 -25.98 -4.06 -1.69
C SER A 45 -25.62 -4.30 -3.15
N ILE A 46 -25.84 -5.54 -3.59
CA ILE A 46 -25.75 -5.96 -4.99
C ILE A 46 -27.14 -6.38 -5.43
N LYS A 47 -27.63 -5.75 -6.49
CA LYS A 47 -28.95 -6.01 -7.09
C LYS A 47 -28.79 -6.43 -8.54
N TYR A 48 -29.69 -7.31 -8.96
CA TYR A 48 -29.84 -7.72 -10.35
C TYR A 48 -31.30 -7.51 -10.77
N ASN A 49 -31.55 -6.69 -11.80
CA ASN A 49 -32.89 -6.34 -12.27
C ASN A 49 -33.84 -5.89 -11.14
N ASN A 50 -33.34 -5.00 -10.26
CA ASN A 50 -34.01 -4.47 -9.06
C ASN A 50 -34.28 -5.51 -7.95
N LYS A 51 -33.90 -6.77 -8.11
CA LYS A 51 -33.91 -7.78 -7.04
C LYS A 51 -32.62 -7.70 -6.25
N GLU A 52 -32.72 -7.58 -4.93
CA GLU A 52 -31.57 -7.70 -4.03
C GLU A 52 -31.05 -9.14 -3.99
N ILE A 53 -29.76 -9.30 -4.25
CA ILE A 53 -29.07 -10.60 -4.28
C ILE A 53 -28.22 -10.76 -3.02
N ILE A 54 -27.42 -9.75 -2.72
CA ILE A 54 -26.56 -9.69 -1.53
C ILE A 54 -26.78 -8.33 -0.87
N SER A 55 -26.98 -8.33 0.44
CA SER A 55 -27.04 -7.13 1.27
C SER A 55 -26.23 -7.33 2.53
N GLN A 56 -25.38 -6.35 2.85
CA GLN A 56 -24.52 -6.37 4.02
C GLN A 56 -24.52 -4.99 4.68
N THR A 57 -24.74 -4.97 5.99
CA THR A 57 -24.65 -3.76 6.81
C THR A 57 -23.51 -3.92 7.80
N TYR A 58 -22.51 -3.07 7.71
CA TYR A 58 -21.35 -3.04 8.60
C TYR A 58 -21.55 -1.90 9.60
N LYS A 59 -21.47 -2.19 10.89
CA LYS A 59 -21.45 -1.20 11.97
C LYS A 59 -20.03 -1.00 12.43
N ILE A 60 -19.65 0.26 12.60
CA ILE A 60 -18.30 0.67 12.96
C ILE A 60 -18.29 1.23 14.37
N GLU A 61 -17.41 0.69 15.21
CA GLU A 61 -17.13 1.18 16.55
C GLU A 61 -15.62 1.28 16.73
N ASN A 62 -15.15 2.40 17.31
CA ASN A 62 -13.72 2.67 17.53
C ASN A 62 -12.86 2.49 16.26
N ASP A 63 -13.38 2.93 15.10
CA ASP A 63 -12.75 2.80 13.77
C ASP A 63 -12.55 1.35 13.27
N HIS A 64 -13.19 0.36 13.91
CA HIS A 64 -13.23 -1.04 13.50
C HIS A 64 -14.65 -1.51 13.17
N ILE A 65 -14.77 -2.53 12.31
CA ILE A 65 -16.06 -3.16 12.02
C ILE A 65 -16.46 -4.05 13.21
N ALA A 66 -17.42 -3.57 14.01
CA ALA A 66 -17.88 -4.28 15.20
C ALA A 66 -18.94 -5.35 14.89
N ASN A 67 -19.77 -5.10 13.87
CA ASN A 67 -20.87 -6.00 13.52
C ASN A 67 -21.15 -5.96 12.02
N VAL A 68 -21.51 -7.10 11.46
CA VAL A 68 -21.98 -7.28 10.09
C VAL A 68 -23.30 -8.02 10.12
N SER A 69 -24.34 -7.38 9.59
CA SER A 69 -25.62 -8.05 9.31
C SER A 69 -25.64 -8.47 7.85
N HIS A 70 -25.75 -9.77 7.59
CA HIS A 70 -25.84 -10.36 6.26
C HIS A 70 -27.05 -11.28 6.16
N ASN A 71 -28.03 -10.94 5.30
CA ASN A 71 -29.18 -11.81 5.00
C ASN A 71 -29.89 -12.39 6.26
N ASN A 72 -30.03 -11.59 7.32
CA ASN A 72 -30.57 -11.93 8.65
C ASN A 72 -29.67 -12.72 9.61
N ASN A 73 -28.39 -12.92 9.29
CA ASN A 73 -27.37 -13.35 10.25
C ASN A 73 -26.60 -12.15 10.76
N ASP A 74 -26.45 -12.05 12.08
CA ASP A 74 -25.63 -11.02 12.71
C ASP A 74 -24.31 -11.64 13.17
N ILE A 75 -23.21 -11.13 12.61
CA ILE A 75 -21.85 -11.50 12.95
C ILE A 75 -21.21 -10.34 13.70
N SER A 76 -20.68 -10.59 14.88
CA SER A 76 -19.99 -9.58 15.69
C SER A 76 -18.51 -9.93 15.85
N TYR A 77 -17.67 -8.91 15.90
CA TYR A 77 -16.22 -9.04 15.98
C TYR A 77 -15.71 -8.28 17.20
N ASN A 78 -14.87 -8.92 18.02
CA ASN A 78 -14.15 -8.23 19.08
C ASN A 78 -12.67 -8.12 18.74
N TYR A 79 -12.04 -7.08 19.27
CA TYR A 79 -10.66 -6.73 19.01
C TYR A 79 -9.90 -6.55 20.32
N ASP A 80 -8.61 -6.87 20.32
CA ASP A 80 -7.71 -6.51 21.40
C ASP A 80 -7.34 -5.02 21.37
N VAL A 81 -6.56 -4.56 22.36
CA VAL A 81 -6.10 -3.16 22.45
C VAL A 81 -5.16 -2.74 21.32
N MET A 82 -4.62 -3.69 20.55
CA MET A 82 -3.75 -3.46 19.40
C MET A 82 -4.53 -3.49 18.07
N GLY A 83 -5.84 -3.73 18.12
CA GLY A 83 -6.71 -3.81 16.95
C GLY A 83 -6.71 -5.18 16.25
N ASN A 84 -6.19 -6.24 16.88
CA ASN A 84 -6.28 -7.60 16.33
C ASN A 84 -7.64 -8.23 16.69
N MET A 85 -8.31 -8.83 15.72
CA MET A 85 -9.55 -9.57 15.91
C MET A 85 -9.29 -10.78 16.82
N THR A 86 -10.02 -10.85 17.93
CA THR A 86 -9.88 -11.90 18.95
C THR A 86 -10.95 -12.97 18.81
N ASN A 87 -12.17 -12.60 18.42
CA ASN A 87 -13.21 -13.59 18.13
C ASN A 87 -14.24 -13.10 17.11
N LEU A 88 -14.93 -14.07 16.53
CA LEU A 88 -16.05 -13.92 15.61
C LEU A 88 -17.25 -14.64 16.23
N ILE A 89 -18.33 -13.90 16.47
CA ILE A 89 -19.56 -14.41 17.08
C ILE A 89 -20.68 -14.31 16.05
N GLU A 90 -21.17 -15.45 15.56
CA GLU A 90 -22.32 -15.52 14.66
C GLU A 90 -23.56 -15.96 15.44
N ASN A 91 -24.63 -15.15 15.41
CA ASN A 91 -25.89 -15.45 16.07
C ASN A 91 -25.75 -15.83 17.57
N GLY A 92 -24.80 -15.17 18.26
CA GLY A 92 -24.52 -15.39 19.68
C GLY A 92 -23.62 -16.59 20.00
N ILE A 93 -23.15 -17.31 18.98
CA ILE A 93 -22.22 -18.44 19.12
C ILE A 93 -20.84 -17.97 18.68
N GLU A 94 -19.84 -18.14 19.54
CA GLU A 94 -18.44 -17.93 19.16
C GLU A 94 -18.03 -19.00 18.15
N MET A 95 -17.86 -18.58 16.90
CA MET A 95 -17.52 -19.44 15.78
C MET A 95 -16.01 -19.52 15.58
N GLU A 96 -15.29 -18.42 15.82
CA GLU A 96 -13.83 -18.40 15.77
C GLU A 96 -13.25 -17.62 16.95
N HIS A 97 -12.13 -18.11 17.48
CA HIS A 97 -11.32 -17.46 18.51
C HIS A 97 -9.85 -17.47 18.09
N TYR A 98 -9.15 -16.35 18.31
CA TYR A 98 -7.79 -16.13 17.87
C TYR A 98 -6.94 -15.60 19.02
N GLU A 99 -5.72 -16.12 19.16
CA GLU A 99 -4.72 -15.62 20.09
C GLU A 99 -3.44 -15.23 19.34
N TYR A 100 -2.79 -14.18 19.84
CA TYR A 100 -1.56 -13.64 19.25
C TYR A 100 -0.43 -13.59 20.27
N ASP A 101 0.81 -13.72 19.80
CA ASP A 101 1.98 -13.46 20.62
C ASP A 101 2.24 -11.95 20.82
N LEU A 102 3.27 -11.61 21.58
CA LEU A 102 3.67 -10.21 21.84
C LEU A 102 4.16 -9.45 20.60
N LYS A 103 4.43 -10.14 19.48
CA LYS A 103 4.78 -9.56 18.19
C LYS A 103 3.55 -9.43 17.27
N GLY A 104 2.37 -9.85 17.73
CA GLY A 104 1.13 -9.84 16.97
C GLY A 104 1.03 -10.97 15.93
N GLN A 105 1.79 -12.05 16.09
CA GLN A 105 1.73 -13.25 15.25
C GLN A 105 0.63 -14.20 15.76
N LEU A 106 -0.11 -14.82 14.86
CA LEU A 106 -1.24 -15.71 15.18
C LEU A 106 -0.75 -17.03 15.78
N VAL A 107 -0.95 -17.26 17.09
CA VAL A 107 -0.47 -18.48 17.77
C VAL A 107 -1.55 -19.54 17.95
N ARG A 108 -2.83 -19.15 17.97
CA ARG A 108 -3.95 -20.09 18.13
C ARG A 108 -5.16 -19.66 17.32
N VAL A 109 -5.83 -20.64 16.74
CA VAL A 109 -7.13 -20.51 16.09
C VAL A 109 -8.03 -21.64 16.60
N ASP A 110 -9.16 -21.32 17.21
CA ASP A 110 -10.24 -22.29 17.44
C ASP A 110 -11.36 -21.97 16.44
N SER A 111 -11.62 -22.85 15.47
CA SER A 111 -12.64 -22.59 14.43
C SER A 111 -13.71 -23.68 14.41
N ARG A 112 -14.97 -23.27 14.61
CA ARG A 112 -16.14 -24.13 14.45
C ARG A 112 -16.49 -24.37 12.99
N TYR A 113 -16.03 -23.52 12.07
CA TYR A 113 -16.24 -23.73 10.63
C TYR A 113 -15.44 -24.93 10.13
N THR A 114 -14.16 -25.02 10.53
CA THR A 114 -13.29 -26.18 10.21
C THR A 114 -13.47 -27.32 11.21
N ASN A 115 -14.08 -27.06 12.36
CA ASN A 115 -14.20 -27.97 13.49
C ASN A 115 -12.83 -28.44 14.01
N THR A 116 -11.86 -27.52 14.04
CA THR A 116 -10.49 -27.77 14.50
C THR A 116 -9.93 -26.63 15.36
N THR A 117 -8.91 -26.96 16.15
CA THR A 117 -8.07 -26.00 16.87
C THR A 117 -6.66 -26.10 16.29
N VAL A 118 -6.06 -24.98 15.88
CA VAL A 118 -4.74 -24.94 15.26
C VAL A 118 -3.79 -24.09 16.09
N LEU A 119 -2.61 -24.62 16.40
CA LEU A 119 -1.53 -23.91 17.07
C LEU A 119 -0.34 -23.69 16.14
N HIS A 120 0.28 -22.51 16.22
CA HIS A 120 1.49 -22.17 15.49
C HIS A 120 2.64 -21.87 16.43
N GLU A 121 3.82 -22.41 16.11
CA GLU A 121 5.07 -22.07 16.78
C GLU A 121 6.00 -21.33 15.83
N TYR A 122 6.65 -20.28 16.32
CA TYR A 122 7.53 -19.43 15.53
C TYR A 122 8.94 -19.39 16.11
N ASP A 123 9.94 -19.22 15.24
CA ASP A 123 11.28 -18.86 15.66
C ASP A 123 11.39 -17.36 16.02
N LYS A 124 12.61 -16.90 16.34
CA LYS A 124 12.85 -15.48 16.64
C LYS A 124 12.70 -14.56 15.43
N GLY A 125 12.93 -15.06 14.21
CA GLY A 125 12.79 -14.35 12.93
C GLY A 125 11.37 -14.36 12.37
N GLY A 126 10.43 -15.06 13.02
CA GLY A 126 9.05 -15.18 12.55
C GLY A 126 8.86 -16.29 11.51
N ASN A 127 9.80 -17.21 11.35
CA ASN A 127 9.53 -18.42 10.57
C ASN A 127 8.61 -19.36 11.37
N ILE A 128 7.59 -19.91 10.73
CA ILE A 128 6.76 -20.98 11.31
C ILE A 128 7.64 -22.22 11.45
N LEU A 129 7.74 -22.78 12.65
CA LEU A 129 8.45 -24.02 12.97
C LEU A 129 7.51 -25.22 13.00
N LYS A 130 6.29 -25.00 13.51
CA LYS A 130 5.24 -26.01 13.62
C LYS A 130 3.86 -25.42 13.40
N LYS A 131 3.00 -26.20 12.74
CA LYS A 131 1.55 -25.99 12.68
C LYS A 131 0.90 -27.29 13.14
N VAL A 132 0.22 -27.27 14.29
CA VAL A 132 -0.41 -28.47 14.86
C VAL A 132 -1.91 -28.28 14.86
N GLU A 133 -2.61 -29.17 14.16
CA GLU A 133 -4.06 -29.21 14.09
C GLU A 133 -4.61 -30.26 15.05
N TYR A 134 -5.61 -29.87 15.83
CA TYR A 134 -6.29 -30.67 16.83
C TYR A 134 -7.79 -30.71 16.56
N LYS A 135 -8.48 -31.68 17.15
CA LYS A 135 -9.94 -31.61 17.26
C LYS A 135 -10.34 -30.32 17.99
N TYR A 136 -11.41 -29.70 17.52
CA TYR A 136 -11.93 -28.46 18.10
C TYR A 136 -12.04 -28.52 19.63
N THR A 137 -11.46 -27.53 20.30
CA THR A 137 -11.61 -27.34 21.74
C THR A 137 -11.36 -25.90 22.16
N ASN A 138 -12.06 -25.47 23.21
CA ASN A 138 -11.83 -24.18 23.86
C ASN A 138 -10.90 -24.29 25.07
N SER A 139 -10.42 -25.50 25.38
CA SER A 139 -9.45 -25.75 26.45
C SER A 139 -8.06 -26.00 25.89
N THR A 140 -7.12 -26.43 26.72
CA THR A 140 -5.83 -26.95 26.24
C THR A 140 -6.07 -28.13 25.27
N PRO A 141 -5.54 -28.08 24.04
CA PRO A 141 -5.74 -29.13 23.07
C PRO A 141 -4.86 -30.36 23.34
N THR A 142 -5.43 -31.55 23.18
CA THR A 142 -4.75 -32.85 23.42
C THR A 142 -4.86 -33.81 22.24
N ASP A 143 -5.93 -33.71 21.44
CA ASP A 143 -6.27 -34.67 20.40
C ASP A 143 -5.73 -34.20 19.03
N VAL A 144 -4.48 -34.53 18.73
CA VAL A 144 -3.80 -34.15 17.47
C VAL A 144 -4.47 -34.87 16.28
N ILE A 145 -4.74 -34.10 15.23
CA ILE A 145 -5.21 -34.56 13.90
C ILE A 145 -4.03 -34.59 12.93
N ASN A 146 -3.28 -33.49 12.83
CA ASN A 146 -2.13 -33.33 11.95
C ASN A 146 -1.04 -32.48 12.61
N GLU A 147 0.22 -32.73 12.26
CA GLU A 147 1.36 -31.90 12.68
C GLU A 147 2.24 -31.66 11.47
N ASP A 148 2.35 -30.39 11.07
CA ASP A 148 3.26 -29.95 10.03
C ASP A 148 4.54 -29.37 10.64
N ILE A 149 5.70 -29.82 10.13
CA ILE A 149 7.03 -29.47 10.60
C ILE A 149 7.78 -28.71 9.50
N PHE A 150 8.37 -27.58 9.88
CA PHE A 150 9.07 -26.67 8.99
C PHE A 150 10.53 -26.53 9.42
N GLU A 151 11.46 -26.71 8.48
CA GLU A 151 12.90 -26.71 8.76
C GLU A 151 13.67 -25.68 7.93
N TYR A 152 14.55 -24.94 8.60
CA TYR A 152 15.32 -23.82 8.05
C TYR A 152 16.82 -24.04 8.26
N ASN A 153 17.42 -24.85 7.40
CA ASN A 153 18.80 -25.32 7.56
C ASN A 153 19.81 -24.59 6.65
N ASP A 154 19.38 -23.57 5.90
CA ASP A 154 20.28 -22.79 5.06
C ASP A 154 21.25 -21.95 5.93
N GLU A 155 22.54 -21.99 5.59
CA GLU A 155 23.57 -21.31 6.36
C GLU A 155 23.52 -19.79 6.19
N ASN A 156 23.12 -19.32 5.00
CA ASN A 156 23.20 -17.92 4.58
C ASN A 156 21.87 -17.18 4.75
N TRP A 157 20.75 -17.82 4.38
CA TRP A 157 19.41 -17.25 4.48
C TRP A 157 18.54 -18.08 5.42
N LYS A 158 18.49 -17.63 6.68
CA LYS A 158 17.75 -18.30 7.76
C LYS A 158 16.24 -18.39 7.55
N ASP A 159 15.70 -17.62 6.60
CA ASP A 159 14.29 -17.65 6.27
C ASP A 159 13.96 -18.60 5.11
N LYS A 160 14.94 -19.27 4.47
CA LYS A 160 14.64 -20.27 3.43
C LYS A 160 14.10 -21.54 4.06
N LEU A 161 12.85 -21.89 3.73
CA LEU A 161 12.26 -23.16 4.13
C LEU A 161 12.92 -24.28 3.34
N THR A 162 13.82 -25.01 3.97
CA THR A 162 14.62 -26.09 3.34
C THR A 162 13.93 -27.44 3.37
N SER A 163 12.98 -27.65 4.29
CA SER A 163 12.21 -28.89 4.38
C SER A 163 10.84 -28.65 5.00
N TYR A 164 9.82 -29.33 4.47
CA TYR A 164 8.44 -29.32 4.95
C TYR A 164 7.96 -30.77 5.04
N ASN A 165 7.63 -31.24 6.25
CA ASN A 165 7.23 -32.63 6.50
C ASN A 165 8.21 -33.68 5.93
N GLY A 166 9.50 -33.34 5.87
CA GLY A 166 10.57 -34.19 5.34
C GLY A 166 10.78 -34.09 3.82
N GLU A 167 9.92 -33.41 3.08
CA GLU A 167 10.16 -33.06 1.68
C GLU A 167 11.16 -31.90 1.62
N THR A 168 12.20 -32.04 0.80
CA THR A 168 13.29 -31.05 0.73
C THR A 168 13.06 -30.05 -0.39
N PHE A 169 13.26 -28.76 -0.08
CA PHE A 169 13.13 -27.67 -1.04
C PHE A 169 14.47 -27.04 -1.34
N THR A 170 14.65 -26.61 -2.58
CA THR A 170 15.85 -25.93 -3.06
C THR A 170 15.49 -24.56 -3.60
N TYR A 171 16.48 -23.66 -3.66
CA TYR A 171 16.28 -22.29 -4.11
C TYR A 171 17.38 -21.87 -5.06
N ASP A 172 17.05 -20.92 -5.94
CA ASP A 172 18.05 -20.18 -6.70
C ASP A 172 18.78 -19.13 -5.82
N GLN A 173 19.66 -18.36 -6.45
CA GLN A 173 20.42 -17.29 -5.79
C GLN A 173 19.56 -16.07 -5.43
N ASN A 174 18.38 -15.91 -6.06
CA ASN A 174 17.44 -14.82 -5.80
C ASN A 174 16.41 -15.19 -4.72
N GLY A 175 16.41 -16.44 -4.27
CA GLY A 175 15.46 -16.92 -3.27
C GLY A 175 14.14 -17.40 -3.83
N ASN A 176 14.11 -17.83 -5.08
CA ASN A 176 12.96 -18.48 -5.67
C ASN A 176 13.11 -19.99 -5.50
N VAL A 177 12.03 -20.66 -5.08
CA VAL A 177 12.00 -22.12 -4.94
C VAL A 177 12.22 -22.79 -6.31
N LEU A 178 13.06 -23.82 -6.38
CA LEU A 178 13.31 -24.62 -7.58
C LEU A 178 12.64 -25.99 -7.50
N ASN A 179 12.88 -26.76 -6.43
CA ASN A 179 12.15 -28.00 -6.16
C ASN A 179 11.19 -27.76 -4.99
N TYR A 180 9.94 -28.20 -5.14
CA TYR A 180 8.86 -27.93 -4.22
C TYR A 180 8.00 -29.16 -3.91
N LYS A 181 6.97 -28.96 -3.09
CA LYS A 181 6.05 -30.00 -2.64
C LYS A 181 5.40 -30.75 -3.80
N GLU A 182 4.98 -31.98 -3.56
CA GLU A 182 4.29 -32.82 -4.55
C GLU A 182 5.11 -33.07 -5.83
N GLY A 183 6.45 -32.97 -5.72
CA GLY A 183 7.39 -33.20 -6.82
C GLY A 183 7.42 -32.08 -7.87
N PHE A 184 6.89 -30.90 -7.58
CA PHE A 184 6.98 -29.76 -8.49
C PHE A 184 8.41 -29.25 -8.66
N SER A 185 8.78 -28.98 -9.90
CA SER A 185 9.97 -28.23 -10.30
C SER A 185 9.54 -26.90 -10.91
N PHE A 186 10.17 -25.81 -10.48
CA PHE A 186 9.86 -24.44 -10.89
C PHE A 186 11.04 -23.81 -11.63
N GLU A 187 10.72 -23.10 -12.71
CA GLU A 187 11.66 -22.23 -13.44
C GLU A 187 11.19 -20.78 -13.35
N TRP A 188 12.14 -19.85 -13.32
CA TRP A 188 11.88 -18.43 -13.09
C TRP A 188 12.59 -17.56 -14.12
N ASP A 189 11.85 -16.65 -14.73
CA ASP A 189 12.33 -15.63 -15.64
C ASP A 189 12.39 -14.26 -14.97
N ASN A 190 13.19 -13.35 -15.56
CA ASN A 190 13.33 -11.96 -15.09
C ASN A 190 13.58 -11.83 -13.58
N GLY A 191 14.23 -12.84 -13.00
CA GLY A 191 14.62 -12.92 -11.60
C GLY A 191 13.52 -13.35 -10.62
N LYS A 192 12.21 -13.23 -10.93
CA LYS A 192 11.09 -13.55 -10.01
C LYS A 192 9.77 -13.96 -10.68
N MET A 193 9.69 -14.01 -12.01
CA MET A 193 8.47 -14.40 -12.72
C MET A 193 8.47 -15.90 -12.90
N LEU A 194 7.56 -16.64 -12.27
CA LEU A 194 7.47 -18.10 -12.42
C LEU A 194 7.13 -18.41 -13.88
N SER A 195 8.07 -18.94 -14.66
CA SER A 195 7.89 -19.21 -16.08
C SER A 195 7.42 -20.63 -16.34
N GLN A 196 7.80 -21.58 -15.48
CA GLN A 196 7.36 -22.97 -15.59
C GLN A 196 7.10 -23.61 -14.21
N ALA A 197 6.08 -24.47 -14.14
CA ALA A 197 5.84 -25.37 -13.03
C ALA A 197 5.50 -26.77 -13.55
N VAL A 198 6.31 -27.78 -13.19
CA VAL A 198 6.20 -29.13 -13.72
C VAL A 198 6.24 -30.18 -12.61
N ASN A 199 5.30 -31.14 -12.61
CA ASN A 199 5.39 -32.37 -11.84
C ASN A 199 4.99 -33.58 -12.72
N SER A 200 4.63 -34.72 -12.12
CA SER A 200 4.21 -35.91 -12.87
C SER A 200 2.87 -35.78 -13.60
N GLU A 201 2.03 -34.82 -13.20
CA GLU A 201 0.66 -34.63 -13.70
C GLU A 201 0.52 -33.37 -14.57
N TYR A 202 1.22 -32.31 -14.21
CA TYR A 202 1.10 -30.99 -14.81
C TYR A 202 2.42 -30.54 -15.41
N ASN A 203 2.35 -30.00 -16.63
CA ASN A 203 3.36 -29.14 -17.22
C ASN A 203 2.70 -27.78 -17.49
N ILE A 204 3.05 -26.79 -16.67
CA ILE A 204 2.44 -25.47 -16.67
C ILE A 204 3.48 -24.45 -17.13
N MET A 205 3.13 -23.64 -18.12
CA MET A 205 3.94 -22.51 -18.59
C MET A 205 3.19 -21.20 -18.37
N TYR A 206 3.92 -20.16 -17.99
CA TYR A 206 3.35 -18.83 -17.74
C TYR A 206 4.08 -17.77 -18.55
N ASN A 207 3.32 -16.86 -19.15
CA ASN A 207 3.86 -15.67 -19.83
C ASN A 207 3.39 -14.41 -19.12
N TYR A 208 4.24 -13.39 -19.12
CA TYR A 208 4.01 -12.11 -18.45
C TYR A 208 4.22 -10.95 -19.41
N ASN A 209 3.50 -9.86 -19.20
CA ASN A 209 3.76 -8.60 -19.88
C ASN A 209 4.94 -7.84 -19.26
N SER A 210 5.30 -6.70 -19.86
CA SER A 210 6.38 -5.82 -19.38
C SER A 210 6.18 -5.25 -17.98
N ASN A 211 4.95 -5.26 -17.47
CA ASN A 211 4.62 -4.82 -16.11
C ASN A 211 4.67 -5.98 -15.10
N GLY A 212 5.02 -7.19 -15.54
CA GLY A 212 5.08 -8.39 -14.70
C GLY A 212 3.72 -9.01 -14.39
N LEU A 213 2.67 -8.66 -15.11
CA LEU A 213 1.34 -9.28 -14.97
C LEU A 213 1.24 -10.51 -15.87
N ARG A 214 0.74 -11.62 -15.34
CA ARG A 214 0.57 -12.88 -16.05
C ARG A 214 -0.47 -12.74 -17.15
N THR A 215 -0.07 -12.80 -18.41
CA THR A 215 -0.95 -12.68 -19.58
C THR A 215 -1.37 -14.03 -20.16
N GLU A 216 -0.61 -15.10 -19.92
CA GLU A 216 -0.97 -16.45 -20.37
C GLU A 216 -0.62 -17.50 -19.31
N LYS A 217 -1.44 -18.55 -19.22
CA LYS A 217 -1.16 -19.80 -18.50
C LYS A 217 -1.49 -20.96 -19.43
N GLU A 218 -0.53 -21.84 -19.69
CA GLU A 218 -0.73 -23.03 -20.50
C GLU A 218 -0.53 -24.27 -19.63
N ILE A 219 -1.55 -25.13 -19.54
CA ILE A 219 -1.52 -26.37 -18.74
C ILE A 219 -1.61 -27.54 -19.72
N ASN A 220 -0.56 -28.37 -19.79
CA ASN A 220 -0.53 -29.57 -20.64
C ASN A 220 -0.91 -29.29 -22.12
N GLY A 221 -0.57 -28.10 -22.62
CA GLY A 221 -0.88 -27.64 -23.99
C GLY A 221 -2.16 -26.81 -24.12
N ASN A 222 -3.02 -26.76 -23.08
CA ASN A 222 -4.25 -25.95 -23.09
C ASN A 222 -3.97 -24.54 -22.60
N LYS A 223 -4.08 -23.55 -23.50
CA LYS A 223 -3.72 -22.16 -23.24
C LYS A 223 -4.92 -21.33 -22.76
N THR A 224 -4.74 -20.62 -21.65
CA THR A 224 -5.65 -19.60 -21.13
C THR A 224 -5.00 -18.22 -21.25
N ILE A 225 -5.75 -17.24 -21.74
CA ILE A 225 -5.31 -15.85 -21.94
C ILE A 225 -6.00 -14.93 -20.93
N TYR A 226 -5.24 -14.04 -20.29
CA TYR A 226 -5.72 -13.07 -19.32
C TYR A 226 -5.70 -11.64 -19.87
N TYR A 227 -6.80 -10.92 -19.66
CA TYR A 227 -6.93 -9.51 -20.05
C TYR A 227 -7.07 -8.63 -18.82
N TYR A 228 -6.43 -7.47 -18.86
CA TYR A 228 -6.33 -6.59 -17.71
C TYR A 228 -6.93 -5.20 -17.95
N ASP A 229 -7.53 -4.64 -16.90
CA ASP A 229 -7.71 -3.19 -16.74
C ASP A 229 -6.84 -2.71 -15.57
N GLY A 230 -5.80 -1.95 -15.89
CA GLY A 230 -4.72 -1.65 -14.95
C GLY A 230 -4.03 -2.94 -14.48
N ASN A 231 -4.25 -3.31 -13.21
CA ASN A 231 -3.71 -4.52 -12.59
C ASN A 231 -4.79 -5.56 -12.23
N LYS A 232 -6.03 -5.37 -12.68
CA LYS A 232 -7.15 -6.29 -12.42
C LYS A 232 -7.41 -7.18 -13.63
N ILE A 233 -7.58 -8.47 -13.40
CA ILE A 233 -7.99 -9.41 -14.45
C ILE A 233 -9.47 -9.18 -14.74
N ILE A 234 -9.81 -8.65 -15.92
CA ILE A 234 -11.19 -8.39 -16.32
C ILE A 234 -11.79 -9.52 -17.14
N LYS A 235 -10.94 -10.35 -17.76
CA LYS A 235 -11.36 -11.49 -18.56
C LYS A 235 -10.28 -12.56 -18.52
N GLU A 236 -10.72 -13.81 -18.51
CA GLU A 236 -9.93 -14.94 -18.97
C GLU A 236 -10.70 -15.76 -20.00
N SER A 237 -9.98 -16.36 -20.93
CA SER A 237 -10.58 -17.23 -21.94
C SER A 237 -9.60 -18.24 -22.48
N ASN A 238 -10.12 -19.40 -22.85
CA ASN A 238 -9.43 -20.41 -23.65
C ASN A 238 -10.37 -20.89 -24.79
N ASP A 239 -10.04 -22.02 -25.42
CA ASP A 239 -10.86 -22.59 -26.50
C ASP A 239 -12.20 -23.20 -26.00
N GLU A 240 -12.33 -23.43 -24.69
CA GLU A 240 -13.49 -24.09 -24.07
C GLU A 240 -14.44 -23.11 -23.38
N TYR A 241 -13.91 -22.05 -22.76
CA TYR A 241 -14.69 -21.13 -21.94
C TYR A 241 -14.22 -19.67 -22.01
N GLU A 242 -15.13 -18.78 -21.61
CA GLU A 242 -14.87 -17.38 -21.34
C GLU A 242 -15.46 -16.98 -19.98
N ILE A 243 -14.66 -16.30 -19.17
CA ILE A 243 -15.08 -15.70 -17.90
C ILE A 243 -14.76 -14.21 -17.92
N LEU A 244 -15.76 -13.42 -17.56
CA LEU A 244 -15.65 -11.97 -17.42
C LEU A 244 -15.85 -11.60 -15.96
N TYR A 245 -14.84 -10.98 -15.36
CA TYR A 245 -14.88 -10.60 -13.96
C TYR A 245 -15.49 -9.22 -13.78
N MET A 246 -16.34 -9.10 -12.77
CA MET A 246 -17.08 -7.88 -12.49
C MET A 246 -16.53 -7.24 -11.22
N TYR A 247 -16.34 -5.92 -11.27
CA TYR A 247 -15.82 -5.12 -10.17
C TYR A 247 -16.78 -3.99 -9.82
N ASP A 248 -16.79 -3.60 -8.54
CA ASP A 248 -17.47 -2.38 -8.12
C ASP A 248 -16.64 -1.12 -8.44
N SER A 249 -17.21 0.05 -8.14
CA SER A 249 -16.53 1.35 -8.33
C SER A 249 -15.33 1.58 -7.41
N ALA A 250 -15.15 0.77 -6.37
CA ALA A 250 -13.97 0.75 -5.51
C ALA A 250 -12.89 -0.23 -6.02
N GLY A 251 -13.23 -1.04 -7.01
CA GLY A 251 -12.33 -2.03 -7.58
C GLY A 251 -12.33 -3.37 -6.86
N ASN A 252 -13.30 -3.62 -5.99
CA ASN A 252 -13.46 -4.94 -5.40
C ASN A 252 -14.19 -5.86 -6.37
N ILE A 253 -13.76 -7.11 -6.46
CA ILE A 253 -14.47 -8.11 -7.24
C ILE A 253 -15.85 -8.38 -6.61
N ILE A 254 -16.89 -8.43 -7.45
CA ILE A 254 -18.29 -8.62 -7.03
C ILE A 254 -18.93 -9.86 -7.67
N GLY A 255 -18.27 -10.48 -8.65
CA GLY A 255 -18.81 -11.63 -9.33
C GLY A 255 -18.13 -11.89 -10.66
N MET A 256 -18.74 -12.81 -11.42
CA MET A 256 -18.28 -13.18 -12.76
C MET A 256 -19.46 -13.47 -13.69
N ASN A 257 -19.24 -13.32 -14.99
CA ASN A 257 -20.10 -13.83 -16.03
C ASN A 257 -19.37 -14.99 -16.71
N TYR A 258 -19.91 -16.20 -16.56
CA TYR A 258 -19.41 -17.42 -17.17
C TYR A 258 -20.41 -17.90 -18.22
N GLU A 259 -20.00 -17.93 -19.49
CA GLU A 259 -20.85 -18.34 -20.62
C GLU A 259 -22.25 -17.68 -20.64
N ASN A 260 -22.31 -16.37 -20.40
CA ASN A 260 -23.54 -15.56 -20.31
C ASN A 260 -24.41 -15.78 -19.07
N ASN A 261 -23.93 -16.56 -18.09
CA ASN A 261 -24.57 -16.71 -16.78
C ASN A 261 -23.85 -15.84 -15.75
N ILE A 262 -24.60 -14.94 -15.11
CA ILE A 262 -24.04 -14.03 -14.10
C ILE A 262 -24.08 -14.69 -12.72
N TYR A 263 -22.96 -14.61 -12.02
CA TYR A 263 -22.78 -15.07 -10.65
C TYR A 263 -22.23 -13.94 -9.80
N PHE A 264 -22.70 -13.84 -8.56
CA PHE A 264 -22.34 -12.80 -7.60
C PHE A 264 -21.58 -13.41 -6.43
N PHE A 265 -20.51 -12.75 -6.00
CA PHE A 265 -19.67 -13.21 -4.90
C PHE A 265 -20.11 -12.63 -3.56
N GLU A 266 -20.38 -13.52 -2.63
CA GLU A 266 -20.54 -13.20 -1.21
C GLU A 266 -19.17 -13.19 -0.55
N LYS A 267 -18.88 -12.11 0.17
CA LYS A 267 -17.60 -11.91 0.85
C LYS A 267 -17.78 -11.74 2.35
N ASN A 268 -16.79 -12.19 3.11
CA ASN A 268 -16.69 -11.86 4.54
C ASN A 268 -16.03 -10.48 4.74
N VAL A 269 -15.88 -10.04 6.00
CA VAL A 269 -15.22 -8.77 6.37
C VAL A 269 -13.75 -8.67 5.92
N GLN A 270 -13.14 -9.82 5.66
CA GLN A 270 -11.78 -9.99 5.19
C GLN A 270 -11.66 -9.91 3.65
N ASN A 271 -12.77 -9.79 2.93
CA ASN A 271 -12.89 -9.88 1.48
C ASN A 271 -12.60 -11.28 0.89
N ASP A 272 -12.64 -12.33 1.70
CA ASP A 272 -12.63 -13.71 1.21
C ASP A 272 -13.98 -14.02 0.56
N ILE A 273 -13.96 -14.69 -0.60
CA ILE A 273 -15.18 -15.14 -1.26
C ILE A 273 -15.68 -16.40 -0.57
N ILE A 274 -16.72 -16.28 0.25
CA ILE A 274 -17.30 -17.37 1.05
C ILE A 274 -18.55 -17.99 0.41
N GLY A 275 -19.03 -17.42 -0.69
CA GLY A 275 -20.20 -17.93 -1.40
C GLY A 275 -20.39 -17.35 -2.79
N ILE A 276 -21.16 -18.07 -3.60
CA ILE A 276 -21.56 -17.65 -4.95
C ILE A 276 -23.08 -17.74 -5.08
N TYR A 277 -23.70 -16.65 -5.51
CA TYR A 277 -25.14 -16.56 -5.82
C TYR A 277 -25.36 -16.51 -7.32
N ASN A 278 -26.40 -17.18 -7.81
CA ASN A 278 -26.83 -17.06 -9.21
C ASN A 278 -27.74 -15.82 -9.42
N GLN A 279 -28.09 -15.52 -10.68
CA GLN A 279 -29.02 -14.44 -11.05
C GLN A 279 -30.38 -14.48 -10.34
N SER A 280 -30.82 -15.66 -9.89
CA SER A 280 -32.09 -15.82 -9.16
C SER A 280 -31.97 -15.46 -7.68
N GLY A 281 -30.78 -15.16 -7.17
CA GLY A 281 -30.54 -14.88 -5.75
C GLY A 281 -30.43 -16.13 -4.88
N LYS A 282 -30.15 -17.29 -5.47
CA LYS A 282 -29.90 -18.54 -4.74
C LYS A 282 -28.40 -18.72 -4.55
N LYS A 283 -27.95 -18.97 -3.32
CA LYS A 283 -26.57 -19.41 -3.03
C LYS A 283 -26.36 -20.81 -3.60
N VAL A 284 -25.44 -20.92 -4.56
CA VAL A 284 -25.16 -22.17 -5.31
C VAL A 284 -23.82 -22.79 -4.94
N VAL A 285 -22.91 -22.01 -4.33
CA VAL A 285 -21.62 -22.48 -3.79
C VAL A 285 -21.35 -21.81 -2.45
N SER A 286 -20.72 -22.53 -1.53
CA SER A 286 -20.11 -22.00 -0.30
C SER A 286 -18.69 -22.53 -0.13
N TYR A 287 -17.80 -21.66 0.34
CA TYR A 287 -16.40 -21.99 0.64
C TYR A 287 -16.12 -21.82 2.12
N ILE A 288 -15.33 -22.73 2.69
CA ILE A 288 -14.77 -22.64 4.04
C ILE A 288 -13.25 -22.71 3.89
N TYR A 289 -12.56 -21.71 4.42
CA TYR A 289 -11.09 -21.64 4.44
C TYR A 289 -10.57 -21.82 5.87
N ASP A 290 -9.32 -22.24 6.01
CA ASP A 290 -8.57 -22.01 7.25
C ASP A 290 -8.11 -20.54 7.34
N SER A 291 -7.54 -20.16 8.48
CA SER A 291 -7.06 -18.79 8.73
C SER A 291 -5.96 -18.31 7.78
N TRP A 292 -5.33 -19.21 7.02
CA TRP A 292 -4.27 -18.92 6.06
C TRP A 292 -4.75 -19.00 4.60
N GLY A 293 -6.04 -19.24 4.39
CA GLY A 293 -6.66 -19.25 3.07
C GLY A 293 -6.66 -20.60 2.36
N LYS A 294 -6.29 -21.69 3.04
CA LYS A 294 -6.40 -23.05 2.49
C LYS A 294 -7.88 -23.44 2.45
N LEU A 295 -8.37 -23.85 1.28
CA LEU A 295 -9.76 -24.29 1.13
C LEU A 295 -9.95 -25.63 1.87
N VAL A 296 -10.75 -25.63 2.92
CA VAL A 296 -11.07 -26.81 3.74
C VAL A 296 -12.31 -27.52 3.22
N LYS A 297 -13.31 -26.74 2.79
CA LYS A 297 -14.57 -27.29 2.32
C LYS A 297 -15.19 -26.43 1.22
N MET A 298 -15.76 -27.09 0.22
CA MET A 298 -16.59 -26.49 -0.79
C MET A 298 -17.89 -27.29 -0.92
N ASP A 299 -19.02 -26.62 -0.75
CA ASP A 299 -20.36 -27.22 -0.82
C ASP A 299 -21.28 -26.43 -1.76
N GLY A 300 -22.43 -27.01 -2.11
CA GLY A 300 -23.48 -26.39 -2.90
C GLY A 300 -23.81 -27.16 -4.18
N GLU A 301 -24.95 -26.84 -4.79
CA GLU A 301 -25.44 -27.53 -6.00
C GLU A 301 -24.52 -27.35 -7.21
N MET A 302 -23.71 -26.29 -7.23
CA MET A 302 -22.77 -25.99 -8.32
C MET A 302 -21.31 -25.99 -7.86
N ALA A 303 -21.01 -26.65 -6.74
CA ALA A 303 -19.65 -26.74 -6.19
C ALA A 303 -18.68 -27.37 -7.20
N SER A 304 -19.04 -28.50 -7.80
CA SER A 304 -18.20 -29.21 -8.79
C SER A 304 -18.17 -28.59 -10.18
N THR A 305 -18.80 -27.42 -10.37
CA THR A 305 -18.79 -26.68 -11.64
C THR A 305 -18.33 -25.25 -11.38
N ILE A 306 -19.25 -24.36 -11.04
CA ILE A 306 -18.97 -22.94 -10.79
C ILE A 306 -18.00 -22.75 -9.62
N GLY A 307 -18.07 -23.63 -8.61
CA GLY A 307 -17.18 -23.61 -7.47
C GLY A 307 -15.71 -23.85 -7.84
N GLU A 308 -15.46 -24.86 -8.68
CA GLU A 308 -14.12 -25.16 -9.20
C GLU A 308 -13.64 -24.15 -10.25
N ILE A 309 -14.55 -23.73 -11.13
CA ILE A 309 -14.27 -22.77 -12.21
C ILE A 309 -13.84 -21.41 -11.66
N ASN A 310 -14.35 -20.98 -10.50
CA ASN A 310 -13.99 -19.70 -9.92
C ASN A 310 -12.57 -19.73 -9.31
N PRO A 311 -11.60 -18.98 -9.86
CA PRO A 311 -10.26 -18.91 -9.30
C PRO A 311 -10.15 -17.84 -8.21
N PHE A 312 -11.04 -16.85 -8.16
CA PHE A 312 -10.99 -15.82 -7.12
C PHE A 312 -11.54 -16.37 -5.81
N ARG A 313 -10.68 -16.50 -4.80
CA ARG A 313 -11.02 -17.18 -3.53
C ARG A 313 -10.64 -16.33 -2.31
N TYR A 314 -9.68 -16.78 -1.50
CA TYR A 314 -9.17 -16.07 -0.32
C TYR A 314 -8.66 -14.68 -0.70
N ARG A 315 -9.11 -13.64 0.04
CA ARG A 315 -8.80 -12.21 -0.15
C ARG A 315 -9.08 -11.65 -1.55
N GLY A 316 -9.81 -12.38 -2.39
CA GLY A 316 -9.95 -12.06 -3.81
C GLY A 316 -8.66 -12.26 -4.60
N TYR A 317 -7.76 -13.14 -4.15
CA TYR A 317 -6.61 -13.60 -4.93
C TYR A 317 -7.02 -14.66 -5.94
N TYR A 318 -6.26 -14.75 -7.04
CA TYR A 318 -6.45 -15.77 -8.07
C TYR A 318 -5.75 -17.06 -7.64
N TYR A 319 -6.49 -18.16 -7.49
CA TYR A 319 -6.00 -19.47 -7.09
C TYR A 319 -5.70 -20.34 -8.32
N ASP A 320 -4.48 -20.87 -8.42
CA ASP A 320 -4.12 -21.87 -9.41
C ASP A 320 -4.34 -23.28 -8.82
N SER A 321 -5.46 -23.90 -9.20
CA SER A 321 -5.86 -25.24 -8.72
C SER A 321 -4.80 -26.31 -8.92
N GLU A 322 -4.00 -26.19 -9.98
CA GLU A 322 -3.00 -27.18 -10.37
C GLU A 322 -1.80 -27.20 -9.41
N THR A 323 -1.45 -26.04 -8.85
CA THR A 323 -0.28 -25.90 -7.96
C THR A 323 -0.67 -25.72 -6.49
N GLY A 324 -1.93 -25.34 -6.23
CA GLY A 324 -2.41 -24.96 -4.91
C GLY A 324 -1.95 -23.58 -4.45
N LEU A 325 -1.42 -22.75 -5.35
CA LEU A 325 -0.85 -21.45 -5.05
C LEU A 325 -1.81 -20.30 -5.41
N TYR A 326 -1.74 -19.23 -4.63
CA TYR A 326 -2.38 -17.95 -4.96
C TYR A 326 -1.40 -17.06 -5.74
N TYR A 327 -1.84 -16.57 -6.89
CA TYR A 327 -1.13 -15.57 -7.69
C TYR A 327 -1.46 -14.16 -7.17
N LEU A 328 -0.47 -13.50 -6.56
CA LEU A 328 -0.57 -12.14 -6.02
C LEU A 328 0.17 -11.14 -6.92
N GLN A 329 0.23 -11.38 -8.23
CA GLN A 329 0.92 -10.53 -9.22
C GLN A 329 2.45 -10.57 -9.13
N SER A 330 3.02 -10.07 -8.03
CA SER A 330 4.48 -10.01 -7.86
C SER A 330 5.09 -11.30 -7.30
N ARG A 331 4.28 -12.11 -6.62
CA ARG A 331 4.69 -13.35 -5.95
C ARG A 331 3.57 -14.38 -5.95
N TYR A 332 3.95 -15.62 -5.64
CA TYR A 332 3.04 -16.73 -5.38
C TYR A 332 3.01 -17.06 -3.89
N TYR A 333 1.81 -17.12 -3.34
CA TYR A 333 1.55 -17.43 -1.93
C TYR A 333 1.03 -18.87 -1.79
N ASP A 334 1.66 -19.65 -0.93
CA ASP A 334 1.19 -20.99 -0.58
C ASP A 334 0.37 -20.92 0.73
N PRO A 335 -0.95 -21.19 0.69
CA PRO A 335 -1.80 -21.17 1.88
C PRO A 335 -1.60 -22.37 2.80
N GLU A 336 -1.07 -23.49 2.30
CA GLU A 336 -0.76 -24.68 3.08
C GLU A 336 0.51 -24.47 3.91
N ILE A 337 1.56 -23.94 3.28
CA ILE A 337 2.83 -23.61 3.95
C ILE A 337 2.77 -22.23 4.64
N CYS A 338 1.70 -21.46 4.42
CA CYS A 338 1.43 -20.19 5.10
C CYS A 338 2.47 -19.09 4.78
N ARG A 339 3.09 -19.11 3.59
CA ARG A 339 4.17 -18.18 3.19
C ARG A 339 4.32 -18.03 1.68
N PHE A 340 5.09 -17.04 1.24
CA PHE A 340 5.47 -16.90 -0.17
C PHE A 340 6.56 -17.90 -0.59
N ILE A 341 6.53 -18.34 -1.85
CA ILE A 341 7.53 -19.27 -2.44
C ILE A 341 8.71 -18.55 -3.11
N SER A 342 8.72 -17.23 -3.06
CA SER A 342 9.79 -16.38 -3.58
C SER A 342 10.06 -15.23 -2.62
N SER A 343 11.30 -14.78 -2.56
CA SER A 343 11.70 -13.64 -1.72
C SER A 343 10.97 -12.35 -2.12
N ASP A 344 10.75 -11.45 -1.17
CA ASP A 344 10.34 -10.06 -1.45
C ASP A 344 11.50 -9.27 -2.08
N THR A 345 11.18 -8.28 -2.91
CA THR A 345 12.15 -7.26 -3.38
C THR A 345 12.27 -6.08 -2.42
N VAL A 346 11.24 -5.88 -1.60
CA VAL A 346 11.22 -4.84 -0.60
C VAL A 346 11.94 -5.36 0.64
N PHE A 347 13.14 -4.83 0.87
CA PHE A 347 13.93 -5.11 2.06
C PHE A 347 13.84 -3.91 3.02
N ASP A 348 13.44 -4.16 4.27
CA ASP A 348 13.60 -3.25 5.41
C ASP A 348 13.09 -1.80 5.20
N LEU A 349 11.81 -1.58 5.49
CA LEU A 349 11.23 -0.24 5.65
C LEU A 349 11.29 0.29 7.11
N GLY A 350 12.08 -0.30 8.00
CA GLY A 350 12.12 0.11 9.41
C GLY A 350 10.81 -0.14 10.17
N CYS A 351 10.01 -1.12 9.72
CA CYS A 351 8.67 -1.43 10.24
C CYS A 351 8.66 -2.44 11.40
N GLY A 352 9.84 -2.79 11.95
CA GLY A 352 9.99 -3.67 13.10
C GLY A 352 10.82 -4.93 12.82
N LEU A 353 11.09 -5.73 13.85
CA LEU A 353 11.93 -6.94 13.74
C LEU A 353 11.38 -8.00 12.76
N SER A 354 10.08 -7.99 12.48
CA SER A 354 9.43 -8.93 11.54
C SER A 354 9.64 -8.55 10.06
N SER A 355 10.02 -7.30 9.74
CA SER A 355 10.19 -6.87 8.34
C SER A 355 11.45 -7.42 7.65
N TYR A 356 12.22 -8.27 8.33
CA TYR A 356 13.40 -8.94 7.78
C TYR A 356 13.08 -10.30 7.17
N ASN A 357 11.93 -10.91 7.51
CA ASN A 357 11.53 -12.18 6.91
C ASN A 357 10.84 -11.92 5.56
N ILE A 358 11.62 -11.96 4.49
CA ILE A 358 11.20 -11.62 3.12
C ILE A 358 10.27 -12.64 2.46
N PHE A 359 9.91 -13.72 3.15
CA PHE A 359 8.97 -14.74 2.66
C PHE A 359 7.65 -14.74 3.44
N GLN A 360 7.59 -13.99 4.54
CA GLN A 360 6.48 -13.99 5.47
C GLN A 360 5.22 -13.43 4.81
N TYR A 361 4.10 -14.15 4.93
CA TYR A 361 2.80 -13.63 4.54
C TYR A 361 2.20 -12.81 5.69
N CYS A 362 1.81 -11.58 5.39
CA CYS A 362 1.04 -10.72 6.29
C CYS A 362 1.61 -10.55 7.72
N GLY A 363 2.93 -10.62 7.91
CA GLY A 363 3.53 -10.51 9.24
C GLY A 363 3.13 -11.64 10.20
N ASN A 364 2.74 -12.81 9.68
CA ASN A 364 2.09 -13.91 10.41
C ASN A 364 0.77 -13.54 11.11
N ASN A 365 0.08 -12.51 10.60
CA ASN A 365 -1.22 -12.11 11.08
C ASN A 365 -2.21 -12.06 9.89
N PRO A 366 -2.54 -13.23 9.31
CA PRO A 366 -3.39 -13.33 8.13
C PRO A 366 -4.86 -12.99 8.43
N ILE A 367 -5.24 -12.83 9.70
CA ILE A 367 -6.60 -12.43 10.11
C ILE A 367 -6.78 -10.93 9.91
N ASN A 368 -5.83 -10.15 10.41
CA ASN A 368 -5.93 -8.69 10.48
C ASN A 368 -5.19 -7.99 9.35
N LYS A 369 -4.54 -8.72 8.45
CA LYS A 369 -3.74 -8.16 7.37
C LYS A 369 -3.97 -8.90 6.05
N VAL A 370 -3.68 -8.20 4.95
CA VAL A 370 -3.80 -8.65 3.57
C VAL A 370 -2.62 -8.09 2.76
N ASP A 371 -2.15 -8.81 1.74
CA ASP A 371 -1.13 -8.32 0.80
C ASP A 371 -1.71 -8.27 -0.62
N PRO A 372 -2.33 -7.15 -1.03
CA PRO A 372 -3.10 -7.08 -2.27
C PRO A 372 -2.31 -7.34 -3.55
N THR A 373 -0.98 -7.14 -3.52
CA THR A 373 -0.11 -7.25 -4.70
C THR A 373 1.11 -8.13 -4.45
N GLY A 374 1.15 -8.86 -3.33
CA GLY A 374 2.31 -9.65 -2.93
C GLY A 374 3.55 -8.80 -2.67
N GLN A 375 3.45 -7.49 -2.43
CA GLN A 375 4.61 -6.62 -2.18
C GLN A 375 4.50 -5.90 -0.83
N TRP A 376 3.28 -5.67 -0.36
CA TRP A 376 3.01 -4.76 0.73
C TRP A 376 1.80 -5.22 1.53
N VAL A 377 2.05 -5.52 2.79
CA VAL A 377 1.01 -5.84 3.74
C VAL A 377 0.23 -4.58 4.16
N VAL A 378 -1.09 -4.68 4.19
CA VAL A 378 -2.02 -3.66 4.72
C VAL A 378 -2.93 -4.29 5.76
N SER A 379 -3.42 -3.50 6.72
CA SER A 379 -4.34 -4.00 7.75
C SER A 379 -5.79 -4.04 7.25
N VAL A 380 -6.55 -5.01 7.72
CA VAL A 380 -7.93 -5.33 7.35
C VAL A 380 -8.88 -4.76 8.40
N GLY A 381 -10.03 -4.22 7.99
CA GLY A 381 -11.12 -3.88 8.92
C GLY A 381 -10.93 -2.60 9.73
N VAL A 382 -9.95 -1.75 9.40
CA VAL A 382 -9.85 -0.38 9.92
C VAL A 382 -10.52 0.56 8.93
N GLU A 383 -11.50 1.34 9.39
CA GLU A 383 -11.98 2.46 8.59
C GLU A 383 -10.89 3.53 8.48
N PHE A 384 -10.26 3.60 7.31
CA PHE A 384 -9.43 4.73 6.95
C PHE A 384 -10.27 6.02 6.93
N LYS A 385 -10.32 6.75 8.05
CA LYS A 385 -10.45 8.22 8.00
C LYS A 385 -9.22 8.89 7.37
N ALA A 386 -8.15 8.11 7.17
CA ALA A 386 -6.91 8.51 6.55
C ALA A 386 -6.66 7.73 5.24
N ALA A 387 -7.11 8.23 4.09
CA ALA A 387 -6.61 7.70 2.83
C ALA A 387 -5.06 7.83 2.81
N CYS A 388 -4.37 6.69 2.76
CA CYS A 388 -2.94 6.62 2.49
C CYS A 388 -2.75 6.74 0.98
N VAL A 389 -2.27 7.89 0.52
CA VAL A 389 -1.94 8.09 -0.91
C VAL A 389 -0.44 7.90 -1.08
N PHE A 390 -0.09 6.99 -1.98
CA PHE A 390 1.28 6.72 -2.40
C PHE A 390 1.62 7.54 -3.63
N GLY A 391 2.73 8.27 -3.60
CA GLY A 391 3.19 9.09 -4.73
C GLY A 391 4.71 9.21 -4.81
N LEU A 392 5.19 9.78 -5.91
CA LEU A 392 6.58 10.21 -6.09
C LEU A 392 6.66 11.71 -5.81
N PHE A 393 7.61 12.16 -4.98
CA PHE A 393 7.88 13.58 -4.79
C PHE A 393 9.16 14.01 -5.52
N MET A 394 9.17 15.27 -5.98
CA MET A 394 10.36 15.97 -6.43
C MET A 394 10.44 17.31 -5.67
N SER A 395 11.58 17.59 -5.05
CA SER A 395 11.85 18.90 -4.43
C SER A 395 13.09 19.53 -5.05
N LEU A 396 13.08 20.86 -5.18
CA LEU A 396 14.20 21.65 -5.68
C LEU A 396 14.65 22.57 -4.55
N GLN A 397 15.86 22.37 -4.02
CA GLN A 397 16.34 23.09 -2.84
C GLN A 397 17.48 24.04 -3.21
N VAL A 398 17.47 25.23 -2.62
CA VAL A 398 18.58 26.17 -2.65
C VAL A 398 19.16 26.24 -1.24
N SER A 399 20.44 25.93 -1.04
CA SER A 399 21.12 26.12 0.24
C SER A 399 22.18 27.22 0.14
N MET A 400 22.44 27.95 1.22
CA MET A 400 23.49 28.98 1.28
C MET A 400 24.41 28.75 2.47
N ASP A 401 25.72 28.79 2.22
CA ASP A 401 26.75 28.72 3.24
C ASP A 401 26.99 30.10 3.92
N GLN A 402 27.78 30.11 5.01
CA GLN A 402 28.11 31.35 5.73
C GLN A 402 28.99 32.32 4.92
N SER A 403 29.58 31.85 3.82
CA SER A 403 30.41 32.61 2.89
C SER A 403 29.65 33.08 1.64
N LEU A 404 28.31 33.02 1.64
CA LEU A 404 27.43 33.45 0.54
C LEU A 404 27.60 32.64 -0.76
N ASN A 405 28.10 31.40 -0.70
CA ASN A 405 28.00 30.46 -1.81
C ASN A 405 26.69 29.66 -1.68
N GLY A 406 25.89 29.67 -2.73
CA GLY A 406 24.64 28.93 -2.85
C GLY A 406 24.80 27.63 -3.65
N ASN A 407 24.11 26.58 -3.24
CA ASN A 407 23.97 25.32 -3.99
C ASN A 407 22.50 25.11 -4.38
N LEU A 408 22.26 24.68 -5.62
CA LEU A 408 20.97 24.19 -6.10
C LEU A 408 21.02 22.66 -6.11
N THR A 409 20.04 22.00 -5.49
CA THR A 409 19.92 20.53 -5.43
C THR A 409 18.50 20.09 -5.79
N TYR A 410 18.33 18.82 -6.16
CA TYR A 410 17.02 18.19 -6.28
C TYR A 410 16.97 16.85 -5.52
N THR A 411 15.81 16.54 -4.96
CA THR A 411 15.55 15.28 -4.24
C THR A 411 14.35 14.59 -4.86
N VAL A 412 14.48 13.29 -5.11
CA VAL A 412 13.38 12.42 -5.54
C VAL A 412 13.23 11.24 -4.59
N GLY A 413 12.00 10.83 -4.31
CA GLY A 413 11.73 9.70 -3.44
C GLY A 413 10.23 9.39 -3.30
N PRO A 414 9.89 8.27 -2.64
CA PRO A 414 8.52 7.96 -2.28
C PRO A 414 8.00 8.90 -1.19
N VAL A 415 6.71 9.25 -1.27
CA VAL A 415 5.99 9.95 -0.20
C VAL A 415 4.81 9.09 0.27
N VAL A 416 4.65 9.00 1.58
CA VAL A 416 3.46 8.45 2.23
C VAL A 416 2.72 9.62 2.87
N MET A 417 1.50 9.86 2.44
CA MET A 417 0.61 10.86 3.02
C MET A 417 -0.52 10.18 3.78
N ILE A 418 -0.77 10.59 5.03
CA ILE A 418 -1.95 10.19 5.78
C ILE A 418 -2.99 11.32 5.70
N ASN A 419 -4.25 10.97 5.41
CA ASN A 419 -5.36 11.90 5.15
C ASN A 419 -5.29 12.66 3.82
N ALA A 420 -4.93 12.01 2.70
CA ALA A 420 -4.92 12.66 1.38
C ALA A 420 -5.94 12.04 0.42
N SER A 421 -6.69 12.85 -0.31
CA SER A 421 -7.35 12.41 -1.55
C SER A 421 -6.31 12.27 -2.66
N ILE A 422 -6.50 11.33 -3.59
CA ILE A 422 -5.67 11.08 -4.79
C ILE A 422 -5.05 12.38 -5.33
N SER A 423 -3.76 12.58 -5.09
CA SER A 423 -3.04 13.74 -5.62
C SER A 423 -1.54 13.43 -5.75
N PHE A 424 -1.00 13.84 -6.89
CA PHE A 424 0.43 13.93 -7.17
C PHE A 424 0.94 15.22 -6.51
N ALA A 425 1.91 15.13 -5.59
CA ALA A 425 2.30 16.26 -4.76
C ALA A 425 3.77 16.66 -4.94
N GLY A 426 4.00 17.91 -5.37
CA GLY A 426 5.28 18.63 -5.26
C GLY A 426 5.16 19.78 -4.26
N PHE A 427 6.23 20.09 -3.51
CA PHE A 427 6.16 20.89 -2.27
C PHE A 427 7.17 22.06 -2.20
N VAL A 428 6.83 23.10 -1.42
CA VAL A 428 7.69 24.24 -1.02
C VAL A 428 7.95 24.12 0.49
N CYS A 429 9.18 24.26 0.95
CA CYS A 429 9.49 24.32 2.39
C CYS A 429 10.54 25.38 2.69
N PHE A 430 10.33 26.10 3.79
CA PHE A 430 11.25 27.09 4.35
C PHE A 430 11.88 26.53 5.62
N TYR A 431 13.20 26.48 5.67
CA TYR A 431 13.92 25.98 6.85
C TYR A 431 14.73 27.11 7.48
N PRO A 432 14.45 27.47 8.74
CA PRO A 432 15.47 27.95 9.63
C PRO A 432 16.06 26.73 10.34
N SER A 433 17.13 26.17 9.78
CA SER A 433 17.99 25.31 10.58
C SER A 433 19.43 25.49 10.14
N PHE A 434 20.34 25.19 11.05
CA PHE A 434 21.72 25.54 10.95
C PHE A 434 22.52 24.26 10.57
N THR A 435 22.71 23.84 9.29
CA THR A 435 23.92 23.03 8.81
C THR A 435 24.43 23.13 7.33
N GLN A 436 25.71 23.50 7.10
CA GLN A 436 26.56 23.52 5.88
C GLN A 436 26.87 22.11 5.41
N VAL A 437 26.38 21.76 4.22
CA VAL A 437 26.68 20.51 3.55
C VAL A 437 27.68 20.78 2.43
N SER A 438 28.94 20.38 2.61
CA SER A 438 29.97 20.58 1.59
C SER A 438 29.95 19.51 0.50
N GLN A 439 29.22 18.40 0.65
CA GLN A 439 28.97 17.42 -0.43
C GLN A 439 27.60 16.73 -0.22
N VAL A 440 26.58 17.09 -1.01
CA VAL A 440 25.23 16.54 -0.89
C VAL A 440 25.11 15.26 -1.73
N LEU A 441 25.62 14.15 -1.20
CA LEU A 441 25.19 12.79 -1.55
C LEU A 441 24.68 12.15 -0.25
N GLY A 442 23.36 12.06 -0.09
CA GLY A 442 22.78 11.57 1.16
C GLY A 442 21.25 11.46 1.12
N TRP A 443 20.71 10.84 2.17
CA TRP A 443 19.27 10.65 2.40
C TRP A 443 18.73 11.77 3.28
N ALA A 444 17.56 12.31 2.91
CA ALA A 444 16.84 13.30 3.72
C ALA A 444 15.52 12.72 4.23
N PHE A 445 15.18 13.01 5.49
CA PHE A 445 13.94 12.60 6.15
C PHE A 445 13.18 13.83 6.63
N SER A 446 11.97 14.06 6.10
CA SER A 446 11.14 15.21 6.48
C SER A 446 9.75 14.80 6.97
N THR A 447 9.26 15.51 7.99
CA THR A 447 7.88 15.43 8.49
C THR A 447 7.26 16.84 8.50
N GLY A 448 5.97 16.96 8.19
CA GLY A 448 5.30 18.26 8.19
C GLY A 448 3.77 18.21 8.18
N VAL A 449 3.16 19.38 8.40
CA VAL A 449 1.71 19.60 8.38
C VAL A 449 1.38 20.65 7.31
N SER A 450 0.44 20.35 6.41
CA SER A 450 0.02 21.26 5.32
C SER A 450 -1.42 21.74 5.52
N TRP A 451 -1.68 23.01 5.18
CA TRP A 451 -3.04 23.56 5.02
C TRP A 451 -3.18 24.01 3.57
N ALA A 452 -4.07 23.38 2.80
CA ALA A 452 -4.37 23.80 1.43
C ALA A 452 -5.82 24.31 1.34
N VAL A 453 -6.00 25.55 0.88
CA VAL A 453 -7.33 26.13 0.60
C VAL A 453 -7.45 26.31 -0.91
N GLY A 454 -8.09 25.36 -1.59
CA GLY A 454 -8.39 25.47 -3.03
C GLY A 454 -7.15 25.68 -3.92
N ALA A 455 -7.39 26.03 -5.18
CA ALA A 455 -6.42 26.01 -6.28
C ALA A 455 -5.25 27.02 -6.22
N TYR A 456 -4.87 27.55 -5.05
CA TYR A 456 -3.70 28.42 -4.93
C TYR A 456 -2.94 28.16 -3.61
N GLY A 457 -1.68 27.73 -3.75
CA GLY A 457 -0.57 27.86 -2.78
C GLY A 457 -0.88 27.59 -1.31
N GLY A 458 -0.59 26.37 -0.84
CA GLY A 458 -0.54 26.05 0.58
C GLY A 458 0.82 26.37 1.22
N VAL A 459 0.83 26.56 2.54
CA VAL A 459 2.04 26.77 3.35
C VAL A 459 2.15 25.63 4.36
N SER A 460 3.33 25.01 4.49
CA SER A 460 3.59 23.92 5.45
C SER A 460 4.81 24.20 6.33
N PHE A 461 4.82 23.62 7.53
CA PHE A 461 5.92 23.68 8.50
C PHE A 461 6.45 22.26 8.75
N GLY A 462 7.77 22.08 8.75
CA GLY A 462 8.40 20.76 8.96
C GLY A 462 9.84 20.84 9.48
N PHE A 463 10.33 19.73 10.07
CA PHE A 463 11.69 19.57 10.60
C PHE A 463 12.39 18.41 9.87
N ASN A 464 13.70 18.54 9.58
CA ASN A 464 14.52 17.43 9.06
C ASN A 464 15.56 16.98 10.10
N ILE A 465 15.84 15.68 10.13
CA ILE A 465 16.97 15.10 10.87
C ILE A 465 17.90 14.43 9.85
N ALA A 466 19.12 14.95 9.69
CA ALA A 466 20.14 14.36 8.82
C ALA A 466 21.10 13.50 9.66
N ALA A 467 21.35 12.25 9.25
CA ALA A 467 22.35 11.40 9.86
C ALA A 467 23.71 11.59 9.16
N ASN A 468 24.52 12.53 9.67
CA ASN A 468 26.00 12.54 9.77
C ASN A 468 26.59 13.97 9.88
N ASN A 469 27.21 14.24 11.03
CA ASN A 469 28.19 15.27 11.43
C ASN A 469 28.12 16.77 10.95
N ILE A 470 27.42 17.58 11.75
CA ILE A 470 27.68 18.92 12.38
C ILE A 470 28.16 20.19 11.58
N TYR A 471 27.38 21.30 11.71
CA TYR A 471 27.55 22.79 11.49
C TYR A 471 27.01 23.47 10.19
N SER A 472 26.63 24.81 10.20
CA SER A 472 25.39 25.59 9.73
C SER A 472 25.05 26.08 8.25
N SER A 473 23.79 26.01 7.69
CA SER A 473 23.28 26.60 6.39
C SER A 473 21.75 26.75 6.26
N TYR A 474 21.28 27.77 5.54
CA TYR A 474 19.86 28.07 5.26
C TYR A 474 19.41 27.47 3.92
N CYS A 475 18.21 26.88 3.84
CA CYS A 475 17.66 26.39 2.57
C CYS A 475 16.19 26.79 2.28
N VAL A 476 15.90 26.97 0.99
CA VAL A 476 14.58 27.32 0.44
C VAL A 476 14.25 26.32 -0.68
N SER A 477 13.11 25.62 -0.58
CA SER A 477 12.61 24.74 -1.64
C SER A 477 11.32 25.29 -2.23
N LEU A 478 11.13 25.21 -3.55
CA LEU A 478 9.93 25.68 -4.27
C LEU A 478 9.27 24.55 -5.08
N GLY A 479 7.92 24.50 -5.09
CA GLY A 479 7.08 23.56 -5.84
C GLY A 479 5.66 24.12 -6.08
N VAL A 480 4.89 23.54 -7.01
CA VAL A 480 3.53 23.99 -7.38
C VAL A 480 2.53 22.83 -7.37
N GLY A 481 1.29 23.07 -6.93
CA GLY A 481 0.19 22.08 -6.94
C GLY A 481 -1.18 22.66 -6.51
N THR A 482 -2.27 21.95 -6.80
CA THR A 482 -3.67 22.31 -6.47
C THR A 482 -4.37 21.22 -5.66
N SER A 483 -5.11 21.58 -4.60
CA SER A 483 -5.94 20.67 -3.78
C SER A 483 -7.43 21.00 -3.94
N LEU A 484 -8.29 19.97 -3.84
CA LEU A 484 -9.75 20.10 -3.84
C LEU A 484 -10.40 20.04 -2.43
N ALA A 485 -9.64 19.87 -1.34
CA ALA A 485 -10.21 19.87 0.01
C ALA A 485 -9.28 20.49 1.09
N PRO A 486 -9.83 21.20 2.10
CA PRO A 486 -9.08 21.85 3.18
C PRO A 486 -9.02 20.94 4.42
N ILE A 487 -8.15 19.93 4.42
CA ILE A 487 -7.89 19.10 5.62
C ILE A 487 -6.38 19.10 5.91
N PRO A 488 -5.95 19.23 7.18
CA PRO A 488 -4.55 19.13 7.54
C PRO A 488 -3.99 17.72 7.26
N THR A 489 -3.01 17.64 6.36
CA THR A 489 -2.35 16.38 5.97
C THR A 489 -1.00 16.28 6.67
N ILE A 490 -0.72 15.12 7.27
CA ILE A 490 0.59 14.76 7.84
C ILE A 490 1.29 13.85 6.82
N TYR A 491 2.59 14.04 6.62
CA TYR A 491 3.37 13.27 5.66
C TYR A 491 4.76 12.90 6.19
N VAL A 492 5.30 11.80 5.65
CA VAL A 492 6.67 11.34 5.87
C VAL A 492 7.34 11.13 4.51
N GLN A 493 8.55 11.67 4.35
CA GLN A 493 9.32 11.60 3.10
C GLN A 493 10.71 11.04 3.35
N ALA A 494 11.18 10.19 2.44
CA ALA A 494 12.57 9.74 2.37
C ALA A 494 13.03 9.80 0.89
N GLY A 495 14.19 10.38 0.61
CA GLY A 495 14.67 10.49 -0.76
C GLY A 495 16.16 10.79 -0.91
N GLN A 496 16.69 10.49 -2.10
CA GLN A 496 18.08 10.75 -2.46
C GLN A 496 18.23 12.18 -3.00
N THR A 497 19.15 12.95 -2.42
CA THR A 497 19.42 14.34 -2.84
C THR A 497 20.66 14.39 -3.75
N LYS A 498 20.57 15.14 -4.86
CA LYS A 498 21.66 15.35 -5.83
C LYS A 498 21.94 16.84 -6.07
N LEU A 499 23.23 17.20 -6.21
CA LEU A 499 23.68 18.57 -6.52
C LEU A 499 23.50 18.89 -8.01
N LEU A 500 22.86 20.02 -8.31
CA LEU A 500 22.70 20.58 -9.66
C LEU A 500 23.78 21.63 -9.99
N LYS A 501 24.00 22.62 -9.12
CA LYS A 501 24.90 23.76 -9.41
C LYS A 501 25.30 24.55 -8.16
N THR A 502 26.48 25.16 -8.16
CA THR A 502 26.96 26.11 -7.13
C THR A 502 27.08 27.55 -7.70
N PHE A 503 26.73 28.59 -6.94
CA PHE A 503 26.77 30.01 -7.33
C PHE A 503 27.19 30.93 -6.17
N ASN A 504 27.67 32.16 -6.41
CA ASN A 504 28.06 33.12 -5.36
C ASN A 504 27.12 34.33 -5.32
N VAL A 505 26.53 34.63 -4.17
CA VAL A 505 25.45 35.64 -4.02
C VAL A 505 25.99 37.07 -4.00
N LEU A 506 27.22 37.29 -3.52
CA LEU A 506 27.83 38.63 -3.43
C LEU A 506 28.15 39.19 -4.82
N SER A 507 28.59 38.34 -5.75
CA SER A 507 28.80 38.75 -7.15
C SER A 507 27.49 39.10 -7.86
N LEU A 508 26.40 38.41 -7.53
CA LEU A 508 25.05 38.66 -8.06
C LEU A 508 24.42 39.95 -7.51
N LEU A 509 24.59 40.25 -6.22
CA LEU A 509 24.08 41.49 -5.62
C LEU A 509 24.83 42.73 -6.11
N ASN A 510 26.14 42.60 -6.35
CA ASN A 510 26.96 43.67 -6.93
C ASN A 510 26.62 43.93 -8.40
N SER A 511 26.31 42.89 -9.19
CA SER A 511 25.86 43.07 -10.58
C SER A 511 24.47 43.71 -10.67
N LEU A 512 23.65 43.59 -9.63
CA LEU A 512 22.33 44.23 -9.50
C LEU A 512 22.36 45.61 -8.81
N GLY A 513 23.53 46.10 -8.39
CA GLY A 513 23.70 47.45 -7.85
C GLY A 513 23.16 47.70 -6.43
N LEU A 514 22.92 46.66 -5.63
CA LEU A 514 22.23 46.73 -4.34
C LEU A 514 23.16 46.79 -3.09
N GLY A 515 24.48 46.85 -3.25
CA GLY A 515 25.42 46.85 -2.12
C GLY A 515 25.53 48.19 -1.39
N GLN A 516 24.98 48.31 -0.16
CA GLN A 516 25.29 49.39 0.80
C GLN A 516 26.11 48.82 1.96
N SER A 517 27.14 49.54 2.42
CA SER A 517 27.88 49.20 3.64
C SER A 517 27.41 50.06 4.83
N LEU A 518 27.06 49.40 5.95
CA LEU A 518 26.74 50.05 7.24
C LEU A 518 27.95 49.98 8.17
N SER A 519 28.23 51.04 8.92
CA SER A 519 29.16 51.01 10.05
C SER A 519 28.57 51.72 11.27
N TYR A 520 28.71 51.09 12.45
CA TYR A 520 28.13 51.52 13.73
C TYR A 520 29.18 52.14 14.64
N ASN A 521 28.78 53.09 15.49
CA ASN A 521 29.54 53.42 16.70
C ASN A 521 28.73 53.16 17.98
N ASN A 522 29.42 53.04 19.11
CA ASN A 522 28.89 52.59 20.42
C ASN A 522 27.83 53.50 21.08
N GLN A 523 27.31 54.51 20.37
CA GLN A 523 26.21 55.36 20.86
C GLN A 523 24.95 55.29 19.98
N GLY A 524 24.82 54.23 19.16
CA GLY A 524 23.59 53.92 18.41
C GLY A 524 23.28 54.92 17.29
N THR A 525 24.32 55.52 16.71
CA THR A 525 24.19 56.49 15.62
C THR A 525 24.57 55.79 14.31
N VAL A 526 23.67 55.78 13.33
CA VAL A 526 23.86 55.05 12.06
C VAL A 526 24.30 56.03 10.97
N LEU A 527 25.47 55.76 10.37
CA LEU A 527 25.97 56.49 9.21
C LEU A 527 25.67 55.70 7.94
N TYR A 528 24.91 56.32 7.04
CA TYR A 528 24.60 55.76 5.72
C TYR A 528 25.55 56.38 4.69
N ILE A 529 26.26 55.54 3.93
CA ILE A 529 27.09 55.97 2.81
C ILE A 529 26.43 55.48 1.52
N LYS A 530 25.92 56.41 0.71
CA LYS A 530 25.31 56.10 -0.58
C LYS A 530 26.13 56.74 -1.70
N LYS A 531 26.54 55.93 -2.68
CA LYS A 531 27.08 56.45 -3.95
C LYS A 531 25.91 56.96 -4.79
N SER A 532 25.59 58.24 -4.63
CA SER A 532 24.44 58.87 -5.30
C SER A 532 24.77 59.46 -6.68
N GLY A 533 26.05 59.49 -7.08
CA GLY A 533 26.49 59.98 -8.39
C GLY A 533 27.86 59.43 -8.80
N SER A 534 28.32 59.77 -10.02
CA SER A 534 29.61 59.29 -10.54
C SER A 534 30.84 59.87 -9.81
N ASN A 535 30.74 61.10 -9.30
CA ASN A 535 31.88 61.85 -8.74
C ASN A 535 31.70 62.32 -7.27
N TYR A 536 30.68 61.83 -6.58
CA TYR A 536 30.47 62.16 -5.16
C TYR A 536 29.79 61.03 -4.38
N ILE A 537 29.98 61.06 -3.07
CA ILE A 537 29.28 60.22 -2.09
C ILE A 537 28.44 61.10 -1.17
N ASP A 538 27.25 60.59 -0.81
CA ASP A 538 26.40 61.18 0.22
C ASP A 538 26.57 60.41 1.52
N ILE A 539 26.88 61.13 2.59
CA ILE A 539 26.94 60.61 3.94
C ILE A 539 25.86 61.30 4.78
N TYR A 540 24.98 60.53 5.40
CA TYR A 540 23.92 61.07 6.24
C TYR A 540 23.65 60.19 7.45
N ASN A 541 22.99 60.76 8.44
CA ASN A 541 22.78 60.17 9.76
C ASN A 541 21.28 60.20 10.10
N ASN A 542 20.77 59.17 10.76
CA ASN A 542 19.36 59.07 11.15
C ASN A 542 18.91 60.08 12.22
N LYS A 543 19.83 60.73 12.95
CA LYS A 543 19.49 61.66 14.05
C LYS A 543 19.58 63.15 13.70
N PHE A 544 20.16 63.52 12.55
CA PHE A 544 20.27 64.91 12.12
C PHE A 544 19.83 65.04 10.66
N ASP A 545 18.99 66.03 10.36
CA ASP A 545 18.38 66.21 9.03
C ASP A 545 19.34 66.82 7.97
N LYS A 546 20.65 66.75 8.22
CA LYS A 546 21.70 67.32 7.35
C LYS A 546 22.48 66.22 6.65
N LYS A 547 22.75 66.42 5.35
CA LYS A 547 23.53 65.49 4.52
C LYS A 547 24.89 66.10 4.20
N ILE A 548 25.96 65.33 4.36
CA ILE A 548 27.31 65.72 3.93
C ILE A 548 27.57 65.09 2.57
N ARG A 549 27.79 65.94 1.57
CA ARG A 549 28.16 65.50 0.23
C ARG A 549 29.66 65.73 0.02
N ILE A 550 30.38 64.65 -0.27
CA ILE A 550 31.83 64.70 -0.52
C ILE A 550 32.06 64.48 -2.01
N TYR A 551 32.57 65.51 -2.67
CA TYR A 551 32.99 65.46 -4.07
C TYR A 551 34.46 65.03 -4.16
N ASN A 552 34.82 64.32 -5.22
CA ASN A 552 36.18 63.81 -5.44
C ASN A 552 37.21 64.90 -5.85
N SER A 553 37.03 66.16 -5.46
CA SER A 553 38.00 67.25 -5.69
C SER A 553 38.14 68.10 -4.43
N LYS A 554 39.39 68.43 -4.08
CA LYS A 554 39.96 68.96 -2.81
C LYS A 554 39.21 69.97 -1.90
N ASP A 555 37.97 70.39 -2.17
CA ASP A 555 37.22 71.32 -1.33
C ASP A 555 35.94 70.68 -0.77
N ILE A 556 35.85 70.55 0.56
CA ILE A 556 34.64 70.11 1.27
C ILE A 556 33.73 71.33 1.47
N LYS A 557 32.53 71.33 0.89
CA LYS A 557 31.48 72.32 1.20
C LYS A 557 30.38 71.68 2.05
N VAL A 558 30.22 72.18 3.27
CA VAL A 558 29.05 71.87 4.12
C VAL A 558 27.92 72.79 3.69
N THR A 559 26.80 72.24 3.23
CA THR A 559 25.57 73.00 2.99
C THR A 559 24.60 72.77 4.14
N SER A 560 23.89 73.84 4.52
CA SER A 560 23.08 73.91 5.74
C SER A 560 21.90 72.97 5.74
#